data_AF-A0A7X0KND4-F1
#
_entry.id   AF-A0A7X0KND4-F1
#
_cell.length_a   1.000
_cell.length_b   1.000
_cell.length_c   1.000
_cell.angle_alpha   90.00
_cell.angle_beta   90.00
_cell.angle_gamma   90.00
#
_symmetry.space_group_name_H-M   'P 1'
#
loop_
_entity.id
_entity.type
_entity.pdbx_description
1 polymer ?
#
loop_
_entity_poly.entity_id
_entity_poly.type
_entity_poly.pdbx_seq_one_letter_code
_entity_poly.pdbx_strand_id
1 'polypeptide(L)' 'MRLTDAMIENIRLRVSPGEKRRFAEIAKERGLTLSDLVRLSLTEATKRVAA' A
#
# COMPACT_ATOMS: atom_id res chain seq x y z
N MET A 1 -8.20 1.30 24.29
CA MET A 1 -7.89 1.40 22.85
C MET A 1 -6.57 2.14 22.70
N ARG A 2 -5.45 1.40 22.63
CA ARG A 2 -4.13 2.00 22.34
C ARG A 2 -4.08 2.23 20.84
N LEU A 3 -3.98 3.49 20.43
CA LEU A 3 -3.69 3.86 19.05
C LEU A 3 -2.25 3.38 18.80
N THR A 4 -2.09 2.17 18.28
CA THR A 4 -0.80 1.63 17.86
C THR A 4 -0.22 2.53 16.77
N ASP A 5 1.11 2.62 16.67
CA ASP A 5 1.90 3.44 15.73
C ASP A 5 1.45 3.44 14.25
N ALA A 6 0.51 2.58 13.87
CA ALA A 6 -0.16 2.54 12.56
C ALA A 6 -0.80 3.88 12.12
N MET A 7 -1.07 4.82 13.03
CA MET A 7 -1.60 6.15 12.67
C MET A 7 -0.52 7.13 12.15
N ILE A 8 0.77 6.85 12.32
CA ILE A 8 1.83 7.81 12.00
C ILE A 8 2.05 7.96 10.48
N GLU A 9 1.62 7.02 9.65
CA GLU A 9 1.78 7.13 8.19
C GLU A 9 0.50 6.85 7.42
N ASN A 10 -0.34 7.89 7.32
CA ASN A 10 -1.41 7.95 6.32
C ASN A 10 -0.79 8.27 4.95
N ILE A 11 -0.29 7.23 4.27
CA ILE A 11 0.22 7.36 2.90
C ILE A 11 -0.96 7.67 1.98
N ARG A 12 -0.96 8.89 1.42
CA ARG A 12 -1.98 9.34 0.45
C ARG A 12 -1.36 9.42 -0.93
N LEU A 13 -1.86 8.59 -1.85
CA LEU A 13 -1.43 8.58 -3.24
C LEU A 13 -2.55 9.11 -4.13
N ARG A 14 -2.21 10.04 -5.03
CA ARG A 14 -3.09 10.40 -6.15
C ARG A 14 -2.82 9.42 -7.28
N VAL A 15 -3.86 8.71 -7.69
CA VAL A 15 -3.84 7.75 -8.80
C VAL A 15 -5.06 8.01 -9.66
N SER A 16 -4.96 7.69 -10.94
CA SER A 16 -6.13 7.72 -11.82
C SER A 16 -7.15 6.65 -11.40
N PRO A 17 -8.44 6.81 -11.77
CA PRO A 17 -9.45 5.79 -11.50
C PRO A 17 -9.11 4.42 -12.07
N GLY A 18 -8.46 4.37 -13.24
CA GLY A 18 -8.05 3.11 -13.90
C GLY A 18 -6.95 2.38 -13.12
N GLU A 19 -5.95 3.12 -12.64
CA GLU A 19 -4.88 2.57 -11.80
C GLU A 19 -5.43 2.06 -10.47
N LYS A 20 -6.33 2.82 -9.83
CA LYS A 20 -6.95 2.39 -8.57
C LYS A 20 -7.68 1.06 -8.72
N ARG A 21 -8.40 0.85 -9.83
CA ARG A 21 -9.08 -0.43 -10.11
C ARG A 21 -8.08 -1.57 -10.25
N ARG A 22 -7.00 -1.37 -11.01
CA ARG A 22 -5.95 -2.39 -11.18
C ARG A 22 -5.33 -2.78 -9.83
N PHE A 23 -5.02 -1.81 -8.97
CA PHE A 23 -4.50 -2.11 -7.64
C PHE A 23 -5.52 -2.86 -6.77
N ALA A 24 -6.82 -2.56 -6.91
CA ALA A 24 -7.86 -3.24 -6.15
C ALA A 24 -7.98 -4.71 -6.54
N GLU A 25 -7.91 -5.02 -7.83
CA GLU A 25 -7.91 -6.41 -8.31
C GLU A 25 -6.67 -7.17 -7.82
N ILE A 26 -5.48 -6.58 -7.93
CA ILE A 26 -4.23 -7.20 -7.44
C ILE A 26 -4.30 -7.45 -5.92
N ALA A 27 -4.82 -6.48 -5.16
CA ALA A 27 -4.98 -6.63 -3.71
C ALA A 27 -5.93 -7.80 -3.39
N LYS A 28 -7.05 -7.89 -4.11
CA LYS A 28 -8.04 -8.96 -3.97
C LYS A 28 -7.47 -10.34 -4.32
N GLU A 29 -6.74 -10.46 -5.43
CA GLU A 29 -6.06 -11.70 -5.83
C GLU A 29 -5.10 -12.21 -4.75
N ARG A 30 -4.49 -11.29 -3.99
CA ARG A 30 -3.54 -11.60 -2.92
C ARG A 30 -4.18 -11.69 -1.52
N GLY A 31 -5.49 -11.50 -1.40
CA GLY A 31 -6.18 -11.49 -0.10
C GLY A 31 -5.76 -10.32 0.81
N LEU A 32 -5.32 -9.20 0.23
CA LEU A 32 -4.82 -8.01 0.92
C LEU A 32 -5.80 -6.84 0.78
N THR A 33 -5.69 -5.85 1.68
CA THR A 33 -6.30 -4.54 1.43
C THR A 33 -5.44 -3.72 0.46
N LEU A 34 -6.04 -2.71 -0.18
CA LEU A 34 -5.30 -1.73 -0.99
C LEU A 34 -4.17 -1.07 -0.21
N SER A 35 -4.41 -0.74 1.06
CA SER A 35 -3.42 -0.11 1.93
C SER A 35 -2.25 -1.05 2.21
N ASP A 36 -2.52 -2.34 2.46
CA ASP A 36 -1.48 -3.34 2.69
C ASP A 36 -0.63 -3.55 1.44
N LEU A 37 -1.27 -3.64 0.27
CA LEU A 37 -0.58 -3.76 -1.00
C LEU A 37 0.39 -2.59 -1.21
N VAL A 38 -0.08 -1.35 -1.01
CA VAL A 38 0.74 -0.14 -1.16
C VAL A 38 1.91 -0.14 -0.18
N ARG A 39 1.68 -0.48 1.09
CA ARG A 39 2.74 -0.54 2.11
C ARG A 39 3.81 -1.58 1.76
N LEU A 40 3.40 -2.77 1.33
CA LEU A 40 4.31 -3.83 0.92
C LEU A 40 5.15 -3.41 -0.28
N SER A 41 4.50 -2.87 -1.33
CA SER A 41 5.20 -2.41 -2.53
C SER A 41 6.20 -1.29 -2.24
N LEU A 42 5.86 -0.33 -1.38
CA LEU A 42 6.79 0.72 -0.97
C LEU A 42 7.96 0.16 -0.17
N THR A 43 7.70 -0.77 0.76
CA THR A 43 8.76 -1.43 1.54
C THR A 43 9.73 -2.19 0.64
N GLU A 44 9.22 -2.94 -0.34
CA GLU A 44 10.04 -3.64 -1.33
C GLU A 44 10.84 -2.69 -2.21
N ALA A 45 10.23 -1.59 -2.65
CA ALA A 45 10.91 -0.58 -3.46
C ALA A 45 12.05 0.09 -2.68
N THR A 46 11.83 0.48 -1.43
CA THR A 46 12.88 1.07 -0.57
C THR A 46 14.03 0.09 -0.36
N LYS A 47 13.74 -1.19 -0.11
CA LYS A 47 14.79 -2.23 0.03
C LYS A 47 15.66 -2.37 -1.23
N ARG A 48 15.07 -2.23 -2.42
CA ARG A 48 15.81 -2.31 -3.69
C ARG A 48 16.70 -1.09 -3.93
N VAL A 49 16.30 0.09 -3.46
CA VAL A 49 17.07 1.33 -3.63
C VAL A 49 18.19 1.46 -2.58
N ALA A 50 18.01 0.86 -1.41
CA ALA A 50 19.00 0.87 -0.33
C ALA A 50 20.09 -0.21 -0.45
N ALA A 51 19.99 -1.12 -1.42
CA ALA A 51 20.95 -2.17 -1.73
C ALA A 51 21.90 -1.74 -2.85
#